data_AF-A0A6V7HUT2-F1
#
_entry.id   AF-A0A6V7HUT2-F1
#
_cell.length_a   1.000
_cell.length_b   1.000
_cell.length_c   1.000
_cell.angle_alpha   90.00
_cell.angle_beta   90.00
_cell.angle_gamma   90.00
#
_symmetry.space_group_name_H-M   'P 1'
#
loop_
_entity.id
_entity.type
_entity.pdbx_description
1 polymer ?
#
loop_
_entity_poly.entity_id
_entity_poly.type
_entity_poly.pdbx_seq_one_letter_code
_entity_poly.pdbx_strand_id
1 'polypeptide(L)'
;KCDPYVKIRLLPEDKFYDVKTPKTHVQKETLFPLFDETFNIPLTPEQRSIEDAILCFEVKDKDFLRTRFMAEAFLPFSEITDTGHERGLDSIDQIHLKLSRPVDK
;
A
#
# COMPACT_ATOMS: atom_id res chain seq x y z
N LYS A 1 0.04 -23.00 -2.47
CA LYS A 1 1.36 -22.37 -2.36
C LYS A 1 1.25 -20.98 -2.97
N CYS A 2 1.63 -19.94 -2.23
CA CYS A 2 1.77 -18.57 -2.73
C CYS A 2 3.07 -18.00 -2.15
N ASP A 3 3.69 -17.09 -2.88
CA ASP A 3 4.82 -16.28 -2.48
C ASP A 3 4.37 -14.80 -2.45
N PRO A 4 3.52 -14.38 -1.48
CA PRO A 4 2.88 -13.08 -1.51
C PRO A 4 3.82 -11.92 -1.20
N TYR A 5 3.50 -10.75 -1.77
CA TYR A 5 4.04 -9.45 -1.40
C TYR A 5 3.00 -8.35 -1.66
N VAL A 6 3.18 -7.20 -1.02
CA VAL A 6 2.32 -6.02 -1.22
C VAL A 6 3.10 -4.95 -1.98
N LYS A 7 2.49 -4.39 -3.03
CA LYS A 7 2.97 -3.18 -3.72
C LYS A 7 2.06 -2.01 -3.35
N ILE A 8 2.65 -0.86 -3.04
CA ILE A 8 1.91 0.36 -2.74
C ILE A 8 1.97 1.28 -3.96
N ARG A 9 0.81 1.71 -4.45
CA ARG A 9 0.65 2.74 -5.49
C ARG A 9 -0.03 3.96 -4.89
N LEU A 10 0.33 5.14 -5.41
CA LEU A 10 -0.34 6.38 -5.11
C LEU A 10 -1.18 6.76 -6.35
N LEU A 11 -2.45 7.08 -6.13
CA LEU A 11 -3.39 7.43 -7.18
C LEU A 11 -3.88 8.87 -7.01
N PRO A 12 -4.10 9.63 -8.11
CA PRO A 12 -3.89 9.21 -9.50
C PRO A 12 -2.40 9.23 -9.91
N GLU A 13 -1.97 8.24 -10.70
CA GLU A 13 -0.53 7.96 -10.95
C GLU A 13 0.23 9.13 -11.59
N ASP A 14 -0.44 9.93 -12.43
CA ASP A 14 0.13 11.09 -13.11
C ASP A 14 0.54 12.22 -12.16
N LYS A 15 0.06 12.19 -10.90
CA LYS A 15 0.44 13.17 -9.87
C LYS A 15 1.58 12.71 -8.97
N PHE A 16 1.94 11.43 -9.05
CA PHE A 16 2.97 10.79 -8.22
C PHE A 16 4.01 10.08 -9.09
N TYR A 17 4.21 10.53 -10.34
CA TYR A 17 5.10 9.90 -11.32
C TYR A 17 6.58 9.85 -10.88
N ASP A 18 6.98 10.77 -10.01
CA ASP A 18 8.31 10.90 -9.43
C ASP A 18 8.46 10.14 -8.09
N VAL A 19 7.35 9.65 -7.53
CA VAL A 19 7.34 8.89 -6.28
C VAL A 19 7.67 7.43 -6.56
N LYS A 20 8.76 6.93 -5.97
CA LYS A 20 9.12 5.51 -6.05
C LYS A 20 8.07 4.65 -5.35
N THR A 21 7.41 3.76 -6.10
CA THR A 21 6.42 2.82 -5.55
C THR A 21 7.07 1.83 -4.57
N PRO A 22 6.70 1.86 -3.28
CA PRO A 22 7.21 0.91 -2.30
C PRO A 22 6.63 -0.49 -2.52
N LYS A 23 7.36 -1.50 -2.04
CA LYS A 23 6.88 -2.89 -1.99
C LYS A 23 7.53 -3.62 -0.82
N THR A 24 6.82 -4.57 -0.24
CA THR A 24 7.36 -5.48 0.76
C THR A 24 8.33 -6.48 0.15
N HIS A 25 9.07 -7.18 1.00
CA HIS A 25 9.73 -8.41 0.65
C HIS A 25 8.69 -9.49 0.31
N VAL A 26 9.12 -10.44 -0.53
CA VAL A 26 8.32 -11.62 -0.87
C VAL A 26 8.41 -12.63 0.27
N GLN A 27 7.27 -12.98 0.85
CA GLN A 27 7.19 -14.03 1.86
C GLN A 27 6.97 -15.36 1.16
N LYS A 28 7.83 -16.35 1.40
CA LYS A 28 7.80 -17.62 0.65
C LYS A 28 6.82 -18.63 1.24
N GLU A 29 6.13 -19.34 0.36
CA GLU A 29 5.32 -20.52 0.63
C GLU A 29 4.24 -20.35 1.71
N THR A 30 3.63 -19.17 1.81
CA THR A 30 2.65 -18.84 2.85
C THR A 30 1.34 -18.29 2.28
N LEU A 31 0.22 -18.65 2.93
CA LEU A 31 -1.11 -18.07 2.69
C LEU A 31 -1.47 -17.00 3.72
N PHE A 32 -0.66 -16.85 4.78
CA PHE A 32 -0.88 -15.93 5.89
C PHE A 32 0.40 -15.10 6.12
N PRO A 33 0.79 -14.26 5.17
CA PRO A 33 2.00 -13.47 5.32
C PRO A 33 1.84 -12.42 6.42
N LEU A 34 2.85 -12.31 7.27
CA LEU A 34 3.07 -11.14 8.13
C LEU A 34 4.28 -10.40 7.55
N PHE A 35 4.05 -9.22 6.99
CA PHE A 35 5.12 -8.43 6.38
C PHE A 35 5.88 -7.62 7.44
N ASP A 36 5.15 -6.90 8.31
CA ASP A 36 5.72 -6.05 9.37
C ASP A 36 6.82 -5.09 8.86
N GLU A 37 6.53 -4.44 7.73
CA GLU A 37 7.45 -3.53 7.05
C GLU A 37 6.92 -2.10 7.06
N THR A 38 7.81 -1.15 7.36
CA THR A 38 7.54 0.29 7.34
C THR A 38 8.15 0.94 6.11
N PHE A 39 7.40 1.83 5.46
CA PHE A 39 7.86 2.59 4.30
C PHE A 39 7.82 4.09 4.59
N ASN A 40 8.85 4.79 4.12
CA ASN A 40 8.87 6.25 4.07
C ASN A 40 8.64 6.69 2.63
N ILE A 41 7.52 7.38 2.39
CA ILE A 41 7.14 7.90 1.08
C ILE A 41 7.26 9.44 1.16
N PRO A 42 8.34 10.04 0.62
CA PRO A 42 8.47 11.49 0.64
C PRO A 42 7.46 12.09 -0.35
N LEU A 43 6.60 12.97 0.15
CA LEU A 43 5.61 13.71 -0.64
C LEU A 43 5.87 15.21 -0.50
N THR A 44 5.68 15.97 -1.58
CA THR A 44 5.62 17.43 -1.46
C THR A 44 4.29 17.86 -0.80
N PRO A 45 4.21 19.09 -0.26
CA PRO A 45 2.95 19.63 0.26
C PRO A 45 1.83 19.60 -0.79
N GLU A 46 2.16 19.87 -2.06
CA GLU A 46 1.22 19.82 -3.18
C GLU A 46 0.73 18.39 -3.40
N GLN A 47 1.61 17.39 -3.40
CA GLN A 47 1.24 15.97 -3.54
C GLN A 47 0.37 15.48 -2.38
N ARG A 48 0.67 15.89 -1.14
CA ARG A 48 -0.11 15.51 0.07
C ARG A 48 -1.50 16.15 0.10
N SER A 49 -1.69 17.30 -0.56
CA SER A 49 -2.94 18.07 -0.56
C SER A 49 -3.85 17.79 -1.77
N ILE A 50 -3.47 16.84 -2.64
CA ILE A 50 -4.32 16.40 -3.74
C ILE A 50 -5.63 15.83 -3.20
N GLU A 51 -6.74 16.44 -3.62
CA GLU A 51 -8.09 15.95 -3.35
C GLU A 51 -8.28 14.56 -3.98
N ASP A 52 -8.97 13.67 -3.26
CA ASP A 52 -9.22 12.29 -3.66
C ASP A 52 -7.97 11.43 -3.92
N ALA A 53 -6.79 11.84 -3.43
CA ALA A 53 -5.60 11.01 -3.47
C ALA A 53 -5.76 9.75 -2.61
N ILE A 54 -5.31 8.60 -3.11
CA ILE A 54 -5.51 7.29 -2.47
C ILE A 54 -4.21 6.50 -2.49
N LEU A 55 -3.91 5.83 -1.37
CA LEU A 55 -2.99 4.70 -1.33
C LEU A 55 -3.71 3.43 -1.78
N CYS A 56 -3.25 2.81 -2.85
CA CYS A 56 -3.70 1.51 -3.32
C CYS A 56 -2.66 0.45 -2.94
N PHE A 57 -3.05 -0.48 -2.07
CA PHE A 57 -2.26 -1.64 -1.68
C PHE A 57 -2.63 -2.82 -2.57
N GLU A 58 -1.71 -3.30 -3.40
CA GLU A 58 -1.92 -4.46 -4.26
C GLU A 58 -1.23 -5.69 -3.66
N VAL A 59 -2.02 -6.70 -3.31
CA VAL A 59 -1.51 -8.02 -2.94
C VAL A 59 -1.22 -8.80 -4.22
N LYS A 60 0.02 -9.26 -4.35
CA LYS A 60 0.50 -10.00 -5.50
C LYS A 60 1.20 -11.28 -5.08
N ASP A 61 1.11 -12.28 -5.92
CA ASP A 61 1.80 -13.56 -5.78
C ASP A 61 2.97 -13.61 -6.76
N LYS A 62 4.17 -13.88 -6.26
CA LYS A 62 5.39 -13.95 -7.07
C LYS A 62 5.77 -15.40 -7.37
N ASP A 63 5.25 -15.93 -8.45
CA ASP A 63 5.74 -17.18 -9.02
C ASP A 63 7.10 -16.97 -9.73
N PHE A 64 7.83 -18.07 -9.95
CA PHE A 64 9.20 -18.09 -10.50
C PHE A 64 9.45 -17.10 -11.65
N LEU A 65 8.52 -17.01 -12.60
CA LEU A 65 8.61 -16.06 -13.74
C LEU A 65 7.38 -15.15 -13.88
N ARG A 66 6.37 -15.29 -13.04
CA ARG A 66 5.09 -14.59 -13.20
C ARG A 66 4.74 -13.86 -11.91
N THR A 67 4.06 -12.73 -12.07
CA THR A 67 3.46 -12.03 -10.95
C THR A 67 1.97 -12.00 -11.19
N ARG A 68 1.21 -12.58 -10.27
CA ARG A 68 -0.25 -12.63 -10.33
C ARG A 68 -0.82 -11.62 -9.36
N PHE A 69 -1.72 -10.76 -9.84
CA PHE A 69 -2.54 -9.93 -8.96
C PHE A 69 -3.54 -10.79 -8.19
N MET A 70 -3.66 -10.58 -6.88
CA MET A 70 -4.58 -11.34 -6.04
C MET A 70 -5.74 -10.49 -5.55
N ALA A 71 -5.44 -9.30 -5.05
CA ALA A 71 -6.41 -8.39 -4.45
C ALA A 71 -5.83 -6.99 -4.33
N GLU A 72 -6.69 -6.03 -4.03
CA GLU A 72 -6.30 -4.67 -3.69
C GLU A 72 -7.07 -4.15 -2.47
N ALA A 73 -6.53 -3.12 -1.83
CA ALA A 73 -7.21 -2.32 -0.82
C ALA A 73 -6.87 -0.85 -1.03
N PHE A 74 -7.76 0.03 -0.59
CA PHE A 74 -7.64 1.47 -0.79
C PHE A 74 -7.71 2.20 0.55
N LEU A 75 -6.86 3.21 0.71
CA LEU A 75 -6.86 4.13 1.84
C LEU A 75 -6.79 5.57 1.30
N PRO A 76 -7.89 6.35 1.38
CA PRO A 76 -7.89 7.76 1.03
C PRO A 76 -6.92 8.56 1.91
N PHE A 77 -6.26 9.56 1.33
CA PHE A 77 -5.37 10.47 2.08
C PHE A 77 -6.09 11.23 3.18
N SER A 78 -7.39 11.48 3.02
CA SER A 78 -8.25 12.10 4.03
C SER A 78 -8.43 11.24 5.28
N GLU A 79 -8.19 9.93 5.19
CA GLU A 79 -8.26 9.00 6.33
C GLU A 79 -6.90 8.75 6.99
N ILE A 80 -5.81 9.26 6.41
CA ILE A 80 -4.47 9.18 6.99
C ILE A 80 -4.36 10.25 8.07
N THR A 81 -4.21 9.81 9.31
CA THR A 81 -4.02 10.72 10.45
C THR A 81 -2.65 11.38 10.36
N ASP A 82 -2.64 12.71 10.44
CA ASP A 82 -1.38 13.46 10.48
C ASP A 82 -0.70 13.25 11.84
N THR A 83 0.55 12.82 11.81
CA THR A 83 1.43 12.73 12.98
C THR A 83 2.25 13.99 13.10
N GLY A 84 2.16 14.67 14.25
CA GLY A 84 3.01 15.79 14.61
C GLY A 84 4.08 15.40 15.62
N HIS A 85 4.71 16.40 16.24
CA HIS A 85 5.69 16.18 17.30
C HIS A 85 5.11 15.49 18.55
N GLU A 86 3.79 15.59 18.78
CA GLU A 86 3.12 15.09 19.99
C GLU A 86 2.45 13.72 19.80
N ARG A 87 2.18 13.31 18.56
CA ARG A 87 1.56 12.01 18.23
C ARG A 87 2.51 11.17 17.40
N GLY A 88 3.15 10.20 18.04
CA GLY A 88 3.95 9.18 17.38
C GLY A 88 3.08 8.11 16.69
N LEU A 89 3.68 7.35 15.77
CA LEU A 89 3.03 6.25 15.04
C LEU A 89 2.44 5.18 15.97
N ASP A 90 3.06 4.97 17.13
CA ASP A 90 2.66 4.05 18.19
C ASP A 90 1.34 4.45 18.87
N SER A 91 0.95 5.71 18.77
CA SER A 91 -0.29 6.24 19.34
C SER A 91 -1.50 6.18 18.39
N ILE A 92 -1.30 5.71 17.15
CA ILE A 92 -2.34 5.65 16.13
C ILE A 92 -2.95 4.25 16.09
N ASP A 93 -4.28 4.19 16.04
CA ASP A 93 -5.00 2.94 15.91
C ASP A 93 -4.70 2.24 14.57
N GLN A 94 -4.60 0.91 14.62
CA GLN A 94 -4.41 0.11 13.43
C GLN A 94 -5.65 0.17 12.52
N ILE A 95 -5.44 0.60 11.28
CA ILE A 95 -6.49 0.62 10.26
C ILE A 95 -6.63 -0.77 9.64
N HIS A 96 -7.86 -1.28 9.62
CA HIS A 96 -8.21 -2.55 8.98
C HIS A 96 -8.87 -2.30 7.62
N LEU A 97 -8.13 -2.52 6.54
CA LEU A 97 -8.64 -2.37 5.18
C LEU A 97 -9.23 -3.70 4.65
N LYS A 98 -10.37 -3.61 3.97
CA LYS A 98 -10.96 -4.76 3.28
C LYS A 98 -10.27 -4.96 1.94
N LEU A 99 -9.84 -6.19 1.67
CA LEU A 99 -9.34 -6.58 0.35
C LEU A 99 -10.50 -6.75 -0.62
N SER A 100 -10.52 -5.98 -1.70
CA SER A 100 -11.35 -6.25 -2.87
C SER A 100 -10.64 -7.24 -3.79
N ARG A 101 -11.37 -8.26 -4.23
CA ARG A 101 -10.89 -9.17 -5.28
C ARG A 101 -11.02 -8.50 -6.64
N PRO A 102 -10.19 -8.87 -7.63
CA PRO A 102 -10.45 -8.47 -9.01
C PRO A 102 -11.89 -8.85 -9.36
N VAL A 103 -12.67 -7.88 -9.83
CA VAL A 103 -13.85 -8.18 -10.63
C VAL A 103 -13.34 -8.77 -11.94
N ASP A 104 -13.71 -10.00 -12.23
CA ASP A 104 -13.50 -10.57 -13.56
C ASP A 104 -14.09 -9.57 -14.56
N LYS A 105 -13.24 -8.97 -15.40
CA LYS A 105 -13.66 -8.24 -16.59
C LYS A 105 -13.78 -9.20 -17.75
#